data_AF-A0A0N9I3D0-F1
#
_entry.id   AF-A0A0N9I3D0-F1
#
_cell.length_a   1.000
_cell.length_b   1.000
_cell.length_c   1.000
_cell.angle_alpha   90.00
_cell.angle_beta   90.00
_cell.angle_gamma   90.00
#
_symmetry.space_group_name_H-M   'P 1'
#
loop_
_entity.id
_entity.type
_entity.pdbx_description
1 polymer ?
#
loop_
_entity_poly.entity_id
_entity_poly.type
_entity_poly.pdbx_seq_one_letter_code
_entity_poly.pdbx_strand_id
1 'polypeptide(L)'
;MTVVLSAREHWCRPGEKILFLWSSKLDKPRFEVEGLEPNGDPKRNVLSKALGAVGRGAATVALGAVDAVMAATDDNYGDEGDNPSGPEFLNMLITGPGPDCMSVRAVQPWRRRQLPGWEDIHGTWVLTAQRLAWLVDSAVVRRLAEQEEKGKPGLTGNLVRAVAGIAVDAARSFADDHPAGKPVLFPEVEAGVEIPREALRSVDILFGLVGRLGEHEPCYLQVVLADGSGMRLCVGHGPRTAEMARTWISGS
;
A
#
# COMPACT_ATOMS: atom_id res chain seq x y z
N MET A 1 -0.35 -10.45 -19.07
CA MET A 1 0.76 -10.03 -19.97
C MET A 1 0.65 -8.56 -20.37
N THR A 2 -0.57 -8.03 -20.45
CA THR A 2 -0.88 -6.65 -20.88
C THR A 2 -0.16 -5.56 -20.07
N VAL A 3 0.01 -5.73 -18.75
CA VAL A 3 0.70 -4.72 -17.90
C VAL A 3 2.13 -4.45 -18.33
N VAL A 4 2.91 -5.49 -18.68
CA VAL A 4 4.31 -5.32 -19.09
C VAL A 4 4.40 -4.46 -20.34
N LEU A 5 3.47 -4.65 -21.27
CA LEU A 5 3.44 -3.91 -22.54
C LEU A 5 2.96 -2.46 -22.29
N SER A 6 1.92 -2.26 -21.48
CA SER A 6 1.51 -0.92 -21.05
C SER A 6 2.62 -0.15 -20.33
N ALA A 7 3.31 -0.80 -19.39
CA ALA A 7 4.42 -0.19 -18.66
C ALA A 7 5.55 0.19 -19.62
N ARG A 8 5.87 -0.66 -20.61
CA ARG A 8 6.91 -0.37 -21.61
C ARG A 8 6.54 0.77 -22.56
N GLU A 9 5.29 0.84 -22.98
CA GLU A 9 4.80 1.84 -23.92
C GLU A 9 4.67 3.22 -23.28
N HIS A 10 4.08 3.28 -22.08
CA HIS A 10 3.60 4.55 -21.51
C HIS A 10 4.41 5.09 -20.34
N TRP A 11 5.14 4.23 -19.63
CA TRP A 11 5.85 4.64 -18.41
C TRP A 11 7.37 4.49 -18.50
N CYS A 12 7.87 3.37 -19.01
CA CYS A 12 9.29 3.09 -19.13
C CYS A 12 9.95 3.97 -20.21
N ARG A 13 11.20 4.36 -19.98
CA ARG A 13 12.04 4.96 -21.03
C ARG A 13 12.44 3.89 -22.05
N PRO A 14 12.73 4.28 -23.31
CA PRO A 14 13.26 3.35 -24.31
C PRO A 14 14.49 2.59 -23.77
N GLY A 15 14.43 1.25 -23.79
CA GLY A 15 15.50 0.37 -23.30
C GLY A 15 15.55 0.16 -21.78
N GLU A 16 14.65 0.78 -21.00
CA GLU A 16 14.54 0.55 -19.56
C GLU A 16 14.04 -0.88 -19.29
N LYS A 17 14.89 -1.70 -18.65
CA LYS A 17 14.54 -3.09 -18.31
C LYS A 17 13.64 -3.13 -17.08
N ILE A 18 12.52 -3.85 -17.21
CA ILE A 18 11.68 -4.25 -16.08
C ILE A 18 12.34 -5.47 -15.43
N LEU A 19 12.66 -5.35 -14.15
CA LEU A 19 13.31 -6.38 -13.33
C LEU A 19 12.29 -7.22 -12.58
N PHE A 20 11.24 -6.57 -12.06
CA PHE A 20 10.23 -7.26 -11.27
C PHE A 20 8.86 -6.64 -11.50
N LEU A 21 7.83 -7.48 -11.49
CA LEU A 21 6.45 -7.08 -11.66
C LEU A 21 5.54 -7.88 -10.74
N TRP A 22 4.68 -7.20 -9.98
CA TRP A 22 3.72 -7.84 -9.08
C TRP A 22 2.42 -7.05 -8.96
N SER A 23 1.30 -7.69 -9.23
CA SER A 23 -0.01 -7.06 -9.10
C SER A 23 -0.51 -7.15 -7.67
N SER A 24 -0.87 -6.02 -7.09
CA SER A 24 -1.49 -5.97 -5.77
C SER A 24 -2.50 -4.83 -5.69
N LYS A 25 -3.49 -4.99 -4.81
CA LYS A 25 -4.22 -3.84 -4.30
C LYS A 25 -3.26 -2.97 -3.49
N LEU A 26 -3.47 -1.64 -3.52
CA LEU A 26 -2.84 -0.71 -2.58
C LEU A 26 -3.72 -0.58 -1.32
N ASP A 27 -4.21 -1.71 -0.79
CA ASP A 27 -5.17 -1.67 0.31
C ASP A 27 -4.46 -1.48 1.66
N LYS A 28 -4.98 -0.52 2.44
CA LYS A 28 -4.65 -0.19 3.84
C LYS A 28 -3.22 -0.58 4.28
N PRO A 29 -2.19 0.16 3.83
CA PRO A 29 -0.84 -0.05 4.35
C PRO A 29 -0.84 0.08 5.86
N ARG A 30 -0.21 -0.86 6.56
CA ARG A 30 0.08 -0.72 7.98
C ARG A 30 1.32 0.14 8.16
N PHE A 31 1.29 1.03 9.13
CA PHE A 31 2.42 1.89 9.46
C PHE A 31 3.06 1.46 10.78
N GLU A 32 4.35 1.12 10.70
CA GLU A 32 5.25 0.99 11.84
C GLU A 32 6.23 2.16 11.78
N VAL A 33 5.66 3.34 12.00
CA VAL A 33 6.34 4.64 11.90
C VAL A 33 6.13 5.39 13.19
N GLU A 34 7.20 5.92 13.77
CA GLU A 34 7.10 6.73 14.98
C GLU A 34 6.18 7.94 14.75
N GLY A 35 5.29 8.23 15.71
CA GLY A 35 4.32 9.32 15.60
C GLY A 35 3.11 9.04 14.69
N LEU A 36 2.99 7.86 14.07
CA LEU A 36 1.79 7.42 13.36
C LEU A 36 1.11 6.23 14.07
N GLU A 37 -0.21 6.22 14.05
CA GLU A 37 -1.04 5.05 14.36
C GLU A 37 -0.85 3.97 13.26
N PRO A 38 -1.22 2.69 13.50
CA PRO A 38 -1.07 1.63 12.50
C PRO A 38 -1.78 1.89 11.17
N ASN A 39 -2.80 2.75 11.14
CA ASN A 39 -3.54 3.17 9.95
C ASN A 39 -2.91 4.40 9.23
N GLY A 40 -1.77 4.89 9.75
CA GLY A 40 -1.04 6.05 9.23
C GLY A 40 -1.57 7.41 9.69
N ASP A 41 -2.59 7.45 10.55
CA ASP A 41 -3.02 8.72 11.15
C ASP A 41 -1.96 9.23 12.12
N PRO A 42 -1.76 10.55 12.25
CA PRO A 42 -0.90 11.09 13.30
C PRO A 42 -1.39 10.60 14.67
N LYS A 43 -0.47 10.06 15.49
CA LYS A 43 -0.78 9.75 16.88
C LYS A 43 -1.32 11.01 17.52
N ARG A 44 -2.51 10.92 18.10
CA ARG A 44 -3.08 12.04 18.85
C ARG A 44 -2.26 12.21 20.11
N ASN A 45 -1.23 13.04 20.06
CA ASN A 45 -0.45 13.40 21.22
C ASN A 45 -1.41 13.83 22.33
N VAL A 46 -1.43 13.11 23.44
CA VAL A 46 -2.24 13.42 24.63
C VAL A 46 -2.00 14.86 25.10
N LEU A 47 -0.84 15.45 24.75
CA LEU A 47 -0.49 16.85 25.00
C LEU A 47 -1.37 17.87 24.24
N SER A 48 -1.94 17.51 23.09
CA SER A 48 -2.86 18.40 22.35
C SER A 48 -4.23 18.55 23.03
N LYS A 49 -4.60 17.62 23.93
CA LYS A 49 -5.75 17.79 24.84
C LYS A 49 -5.44 18.74 26.00
N ALA A 50 -4.19 18.89 26.41
CA ALA A 50 -3.81 19.79 27.49
C ALA A 50 -3.86 21.27 27.05
N LEU A 51 -3.50 21.59 25.80
CA LEU A 51 -3.59 22.96 25.28
C LEU A 51 -5.02 23.40 24.94
N GLY A 52 -5.92 22.44 24.64
CA GLY A 52 -7.34 22.73 24.43
C GLY A 52 -8.15 22.96 25.72
N ALA A 53 -7.59 22.62 26.90
CA ALA A 53 -8.28 22.69 28.19
C ALA A 53 -7.91 23.92 29.04
N VAL A 54 -7.01 24.80 28.58
CA VAL A 54 -6.65 26.04 29.30
C VAL A 54 -7.63 27.19 29.00
N GLY A 55 -8.61 26.99 28.12
CA GLY A 55 -9.57 28.03 27.72
C GLY A 55 -10.82 28.20 28.58
N ARG A 56 -11.22 27.21 29.41
CA ARG A 56 -12.46 27.31 30.22
C ARG A 56 -12.38 26.51 31.51
N GLY A 57 -12.11 27.22 32.61
CA GLY A 57 -12.71 26.98 33.93
C GLY A 57 -12.35 25.68 34.67
N ALA A 58 -11.50 25.83 35.69
CA ALA A 58 -11.49 25.08 36.96
C ALA A 58 -11.71 23.55 36.91
N ALA A 59 -10.62 22.77 37.00
CA ALA A 59 -10.58 21.53 37.79
C ALA A 59 -9.13 21.08 38.05
N THR A 60 -8.82 20.94 39.33
CA THR A 60 -7.64 20.31 39.95
C THR A 60 -7.03 19.14 39.17
N VAL A 61 -5.77 19.28 38.77
CA VAL A 61 -4.93 18.16 38.32
C VAL A 61 -4.31 17.49 39.54
N ALA A 62 -4.85 16.33 39.91
CA ALA A 62 -4.18 15.41 40.80
C ALA A 62 -3.00 14.76 40.06
N LEU A 63 -1.78 15.14 40.46
CA LEU A 63 -0.56 14.42 40.12
C LEU A 63 -0.56 13.09 40.87
N GLY A 64 -0.84 11.99 40.18
CA GLY A 64 -0.77 10.66 40.79
C GLY A 64 -1.37 9.56 39.93
N ALA A 65 -0.55 9.04 39.00
CA ALA A 65 -0.55 7.65 38.49
C ALA A 65 0.25 7.62 37.16
N VAL A 66 1.57 7.82 37.26
CA VAL A 66 2.50 7.46 36.19
C VAL A 66 3.30 6.26 36.69
N ASP A 67 2.62 5.13 36.83
CA ASP A 67 3.20 3.80 36.99
C ASP A 67 2.03 2.79 36.99
N ALA A 68 1.69 2.26 35.81
CA ALA A 68 0.89 1.01 35.60
C ALA A 68 0.31 0.85 34.17
N VAL A 69 0.97 1.33 33.10
CA VAL A 69 0.56 1.02 31.70
C VAL A 69 1.75 0.66 30.81
N MET A 70 2.76 0.00 31.37
CA MET A 70 3.91 -0.56 30.63
C MET A 70 4.12 -2.07 30.89
N ALA A 71 3.10 -2.75 31.43
CA ALA A 71 3.14 -4.19 31.66
C ALA A 71 1.74 -4.81 31.47
N ALA A 72 1.25 -4.81 30.24
CA ALA A 72 0.15 -5.67 29.76
C ALA A 72 -0.04 -5.49 28.26
N THR A 73 0.89 -6.00 27.45
CA THR A 73 0.63 -6.42 26.07
C THR A 73 1.58 -7.58 25.75
N ASP A 74 1.48 -8.61 26.58
CA ASP A 74 1.79 -9.98 26.17
C ASP A 74 0.65 -10.86 26.68
N ASP A 75 0.31 -11.87 25.89
CA ASP A 75 -0.69 -12.91 26.13
C ASP A 75 -2.17 -12.52 26.03
N ASN A 76 -2.70 -12.58 24.81
CA ASN A 76 -4.02 -13.18 24.60
C ASN A 76 -4.09 -13.91 23.25
N TYR A 77 -3.41 -15.06 23.19
CA TYR A 77 -3.75 -16.14 22.25
C TYR A 77 -4.98 -16.86 22.82
N GLY A 78 -6.16 -16.49 22.33
CA GLY A 78 -7.41 -17.19 22.56
C GLY A 78 -7.74 -18.08 21.37
N ASP A 79 -7.54 -19.38 21.56
CA ASP A 79 -8.00 -20.50 20.74
C ASP A 79 -9.53 -20.62 20.80
N GLU A 80 -10.20 -20.56 19.64
CA GLU A 80 -11.36 -21.39 19.28
C GLU A 80 -11.97 -20.92 17.95
N GLY A 81 -11.81 -21.74 16.91
CA GLY A 81 -12.53 -21.58 15.64
C GLY A 81 -11.64 -21.85 14.44
N ASP A 82 -11.68 -23.09 13.98
CA ASP A 82 -11.04 -23.63 12.78
C ASP A 82 -11.42 -22.82 11.52
N ASN A 83 -10.69 -21.73 11.31
CA ASN A 83 -10.82 -20.85 10.16
C ASN A 83 -9.38 -20.43 9.78
N PRO A 84 -8.83 -20.85 8.63
CA PRO A 84 -7.48 -20.46 8.21
C PRO A 84 -7.38 -18.97 7.80
N SER A 85 -8.39 -18.19 8.16
CA SER A 85 -8.55 -16.77 7.87
C SER A 85 -7.99 -15.96 9.04
N GLY A 86 -6.65 -15.93 9.14
CA GLY A 86 -5.98 -14.83 9.84
C GLY A 86 -6.43 -13.47 9.26
N PRO A 87 -6.23 -12.34 9.97
CA PRO A 87 -6.64 -11.03 9.47
C PRO A 87 -6.08 -10.83 8.06
N GLU A 88 -6.96 -10.47 7.12
CA GLU A 88 -6.65 -10.28 5.69
C GLU A 88 -5.24 -9.70 5.54
N PHE A 89 -4.37 -10.53 4.98
CA PHE A 89 -2.92 -10.35 5.02
C PHE A 89 -2.55 -8.92 4.65
N LEU A 90 -1.79 -8.27 5.53
CA LEU A 90 -1.24 -6.94 5.29
C LEU A 90 -0.37 -7.00 4.04
N ASN A 91 -0.96 -6.59 2.91
CA ASN A 91 -0.28 -6.59 1.61
C ASN A 91 0.89 -5.61 1.60
N MET A 92 0.90 -4.64 2.53
CA MET A 92 1.91 -3.60 2.64
C MET A 92 2.16 -3.17 4.08
N LEU A 93 3.43 -3.17 4.47
CA LEU A 93 3.94 -2.57 5.70
C LEU A 93 4.89 -1.42 5.36
N ILE A 94 4.67 -0.26 5.97
CA ILE A 94 5.49 0.94 5.84
C ILE A 94 6.24 1.16 7.14
N THR A 95 7.57 1.26 7.08
CA THR A 95 8.44 1.48 8.23
C THR A 95 9.21 2.78 8.07
N GLY A 96 9.59 3.42 9.18
CA GLY A 96 10.42 4.61 9.14
C GLY A 96 10.54 5.37 10.46
N PRO A 97 11.47 6.34 10.54
CA PRO A 97 11.77 7.07 11.76
C PRO A 97 10.74 8.15 12.13
N GLY A 98 9.78 8.46 11.25
CA GLY A 98 8.78 9.51 11.53
C GLY A 98 7.83 9.76 10.36
N PRO A 99 6.81 10.61 10.56
CA PRO A 99 5.74 10.84 9.58
C PRO A 99 6.21 11.53 8.29
N ASP A 100 7.42 12.08 8.30
CA ASP A 100 8.05 12.78 7.19
C ASP A 100 9.07 11.93 6.42
N CYS A 101 9.22 10.65 6.76
CA CYS A 101 10.16 9.77 6.07
C CYS A 101 9.75 9.50 4.62
N MET A 102 10.72 9.09 3.81
CA MET A 102 10.54 8.90 2.37
C MET A 102 9.46 7.86 2.05
N SER A 103 9.38 6.77 2.80
CA SER A 103 8.39 5.72 2.60
C SER A 103 6.95 6.24 2.80
N VAL A 104 6.72 7.04 3.84
CA VAL A 104 5.43 7.68 4.11
C VAL A 104 5.10 8.70 3.02
N ARG A 105 6.05 9.56 2.64
CA ARG A 105 5.85 10.56 1.58
C ARG A 105 5.55 9.93 0.22
N ALA A 106 6.13 8.77 -0.08
CA ALA A 106 5.89 8.06 -1.32
C ALA A 106 4.43 7.57 -1.42
N VAL A 107 3.86 7.06 -0.32
CA VAL A 107 2.48 6.53 -0.30
C VAL A 107 1.42 7.57 0.08
N GLN A 108 1.81 8.70 0.66
CA GLN A 108 0.86 9.71 1.17
C GLN A 108 -0.01 10.38 0.10
N PRO A 109 0.49 10.75 -1.10
CA PRO A 109 -0.36 11.28 -2.17
C PRO A 109 -1.52 10.34 -2.51
N TRP A 110 -1.28 9.04 -2.42
CA TRP A 110 -2.25 7.98 -2.68
C TRP A 110 -3.25 7.84 -1.55
N ARG A 111 -2.77 7.89 -0.31
CA ARG A 111 -3.61 7.87 0.89
C ARG A 111 -4.55 9.06 0.99
N ARG A 112 -4.07 10.27 0.68
CA ARG A 112 -4.87 11.51 0.83
C ARG A 112 -5.97 11.64 -0.21
N ARG A 113 -5.89 10.92 -1.32
CA ARG A 113 -6.89 11.01 -2.39
C ARG A 113 -8.25 10.42 -2.00
N GLN A 114 -8.35 9.51 -1.01
CA GLN A 114 -9.60 8.93 -0.43
C GLN A 114 -10.83 8.97 -1.35
N LEU A 115 -10.68 8.58 -2.62
CA LEU A 115 -11.80 8.63 -3.56
C LEU A 115 -12.76 7.48 -3.19
N PRO A 116 -14.09 7.67 -3.26
CA PRO A 116 -15.02 6.57 -3.11
C PRO A 116 -14.68 5.43 -4.09
N GLY A 117 -14.52 4.20 -3.60
CA GLY A 117 -14.10 3.05 -4.42
C GLY A 117 -12.59 2.92 -4.66
N TRP A 118 -11.77 3.77 -4.05
CA TRP A 118 -10.31 3.71 -4.16
C TRP A 118 -9.70 2.40 -3.63
N GLU A 119 -10.33 1.84 -2.60
CA GLU A 119 -9.95 0.56 -1.96
C GLU A 119 -10.04 -0.65 -2.90
N ASP A 120 -10.75 -0.51 -4.03
CA ASP A 120 -10.87 -1.54 -5.06
C ASP A 120 -9.90 -1.38 -6.23
N ILE A 121 -9.02 -0.38 -6.20
CA ILE A 121 -8.05 -0.19 -7.28
C ILE A 121 -6.95 -1.24 -7.20
N HIS A 122 -6.86 -2.03 -8.26
CA HIS A 122 -5.73 -2.89 -8.52
C HIS A 122 -4.68 -2.14 -9.33
N GLY A 123 -3.43 -2.26 -8.90
CA GLY A 123 -2.29 -1.78 -9.66
C GLY A 123 -1.19 -2.81 -9.64
N THR A 124 -0.09 -2.45 -10.28
CA THR A 124 1.05 -3.34 -10.43
C THR A 124 2.32 -2.63 -10.01
N TRP A 125 2.98 -3.20 -9.02
CA TRP A 125 4.35 -2.84 -8.67
C TRP A 125 5.29 -3.23 -9.81
N VAL A 126 6.03 -2.26 -10.32
CA VAL A 126 7.03 -2.43 -11.36
C VAL A 126 8.35 -1.89 -10.85
N LEU A 127 9.35 -2.76 -10.77
CA LEU A 127 10.73 -2.40 -10.49
C LEU A 127 11.50 -2.40 -11.81
N THR A 128 12.23 -1.32 -12.06
CA THR A 128 13.19 -1.20 -13.15
C THR A 128 14.58 -0.94 -12.59
N ALA A 129 15.57 -0.91 -13.47
CA ALA A 129 16.91 -0.45 -13.10
C ALA A 129 16.95 1.01 -12.62
N GLN A 130 15.92 1.82 -12.92
CA GLN A 130 15.89 3.26 -12.68
C GLN A 130 14.91 3.69 -11.59
N ARG A 131 13.94 2.85 -11.19
CA ARG A 131 12.88 3.24 -10.26
C ARG A 131 11.98 2.08 -9.88
N LEU A 132 11.25 2.27 -8.79
CA LEU A 132 10.13 1.44 -8.37
C LEU A 132 8.85 2.27 -8.48
N ALA A 133 7.79 1.72 -9.07
CA ALA A 133 6.48 2.36 -9.05
C ALA A 133 5.34 1.37 -8.87
N TRP A 134 4.21 1.86 -8.37
CA TRP A 134 2.94 1.14 -8.40
C TRP A 134 2.08 1.73 -9.52
N LEU A 135 1.97 1.04 -10.65
CA LEU A 135 1.27 1.53 -11.84
C LEU A 135 -0.22 1.19 -11.80
N VAL A 136 -1.05 2.14 -12.22
CA VAL A 136 -2.50 2.00 -12.33
C VAL A 136 -2.98 2.46 -13.70
N ASP A 137 -4.12 1.94 -14.14
CA ASP A 137 -4.77 2.40 -15.38
C ASP A 137 -5.20 3.87 -15.25
N SER A 138 -4.73 4.71 -16.17
CA SER A 138 -5.01 6.15 -16.21
C SER A 138 -6.51 6.44 -16.30
N ALA A 139 -7.25 5.60 -17.03
CA ALA A 139 -8.70 5.77 -17.18
C ALA A 139 -9.42 5.53 -15.84
N VAL A 140 -8.93 4.62 -15.01
CA VAL A 140 -9.46 4.40 -13.66
C VAL A 140 -9.20 5.62 -12.78
N VAL A 141 -7.98 6.16 -12.81
CA VAL A 141 -7.62 7.37 -12.04
C VAL A 141 -8.48 8.56 -12.46
N ARG A 142 -8.63 8.82 -13.77
CA ARG A 142 -9.45 9.93 -14.30
C ARG A 142 -10.92 9.80 -13.91
N ARG A 143 -11.51 8.61 -14.04
CA ARG A 143 -12.92 8.36 -13.64
C ARG A 143 -13.18 8.64 -12.16
N LEU A 144 -12.25 8.22 -11.30
CA LEU A 144 -12.38 8.46 -9.87
C LEU A 144 -12.21 9.96 -9.53
N ALA A 145 -11.29 10.65 -10.20
CA ALA A 145 -11.12 12.10 -10.04
C ALA A 145 -12.37 12.89 -10.47
N GLU A 146 -12.99 12.52 -11.59
CA GLU A 146 -14.25 13.13 -12.05
C GLU A 146 -15.41 12.92 -11.06
N GLN A 147 -15.42 11.80 -10.33
CA GLN A 147 -16.41 11.56 -9.28
C GLN A 147 -16.18 12.44 -8.05
N GLU A 148 -14.93 12.74 -7.71
CA GLU A 148 -14.59 13.70 -6.65
C GLU A 148 -15.14 15.08 -6.96
N GLU A 149 -14.95 15.55 -8.20
CA GLU A 149 -15.42 16.88 -8.63
C GLU A 149 -16.95 16.98 -8.61
N LYS A 150 -17.64 15.92 -9.04
CA LYS A 150 -19.11 15.83 -8.98
C LYS A 150 -19.64 15.63 -7.55
N GLY A 151 -18.80 15.14 -6.63
CA GLY A 151 -19.12 14.90 -5.22
C GLY A 151 -18.88 16.11 -4.30
N LYS A 152 -18.38 17.24 -4.81
CA LYS A 152 -18.23 18.47 -4.01
C LYS A 152 -19.63 19.10 -3.74
N PRO A 153 -19.93 19.48 -2.49
CA PRO A 153 -21.29 19.64 -2.00
C PRO A 153 -21.97 20.93 -2.51
N GLY A 154 -22.85 20.76 -3.48
CA GLY A 154 -23.98 21.66 -3.74
C GLY A 154 -25.26 20.83 -3.73
N LEU A 155 -26.05 20.95 -2.66
CA LEU A 155 -27.50 20.69 -2.62
C LEU A 155 -28.04 19.57 -3.55
N THR A 156 -28.19 18.35 -3.03
CA THR A 156 -29.26 17.35 -3.27
C THR A 156 -28.71 15.98 -2.85
N GLY A 157 -29.21 15.31 -1.82
CA GLY A 157 -30.60 14.92 -1.70
C GLY A 157 -30.94 13.67 -2.54
N ASN A 158 -30.01 12.70 -2.66
CA ASN A 158 -30.26 11.25 -2.84
C ASN A 158 -28.97 10.53 -3.29
N LEU A 159 -28.16 10.03 -2.34
CA LEU A 159 -26.99 9.19 -2.66
C LEU A 159 -27.20 7.77 -2.15
N VAL A 160 -28.05 7.02 -2.85
CA VAL A 160 -28.19 5.57 -2.72
C VAL A 160 -28.02 4.95 -4.10
N ARG A 161 -27.18 3.91 -4.19
CA ARG A 161 -27.06 2.95 -5.32
C ARG A 161 -26.29 3.37 -6.59
N ALA A 162 -25.00 3.72 -6.46
CA ALA A 162 -24.10 3.71 -7.63
C ALA A 162 -22.71 3.09 -7.36
N VAL A 163 -22.53 2.33 -6.27
CA VAL A 163 -21.21 1.76 -5.90
C VAL A 163 -20.99 0.36 -6.51
N ALA A 164 -22.04 -0.33 -6.96
CA ALA A 164 -21.94 -1.72 -7.41
C ALA A 164 -21.34 -1.94 -8.82
N GLY A 165 -21.17 -0.88 -9.62
CA GLY A 165 -20.79 -1.01 -11.05
C GLY A 165 -19.31 -0.81 -11.38
N ILE A 166 -18.51 -0.23 -10.47
CA ILE A 166 -17.15 0.25 -10.78
C ILE A 166 -16.06 -0.69 -10.27
N ALA A 167 -16.33 -1.42 -9.18
CA ALA A 167 -15.40 -2.43 -8.63
C ALA A 167 -15.11 -3.59 -9.62
N VAL A 168 -15.99 -3.82 -10.59
CA VAL A 168 -15.88 -4.94 -11.55
C VAL A 168 -14.96 -4.62 -12.74
N ASP A 169 -14.76 -3.34 -13.09
CA ASP A 169 -13.94 -2.97 -14.26
C ASP A 169 -12.45 -2.75 -13.94
N ALA A 170 -12.12 -2.26 -12.74
CA ALA A 170 -10.73 -2.04 -12.33
C ALA A 170 -9.96 -3.36 -12.06
N ALA A 171 -10.67 -4.42 -11.66
CA ALA A 171 -10.10 -5.76 -11.54
C ALA A 171 -9.88 -6.45 -12.92
N ARG A 172 -10.56 -5.98 -13.98
CA ARG A 172 -10.53 -6.57 -15.32
C ARG A 172 -9.52 -5.95 -16.29
N SER A 173 -9.06 -4.73 -16.06
CA SER A 173 -8.18 -4.03 -17.02
C SER A 173 -6.85 -4.75 -17.29
N PHE A 174 -6.43 -5.67 -16.40
CA PHE A 174 -5.28 -6.55 -16.62
C PHE A 174 -5.61 -8.06 -16.61
N ALA A 175 -6.89 -8.43 -16.46
CA ALA A 175 -7.31 -9.81 -16.68
C ALA A 175 -7.28 -10.07 -18.18
N ASP A 176 -6.41 -10.99 -18.62
CA ASP A 176 -6.07 -11.23 -20.03
C ASP A 176 -7.23 -11.91 -20.82
N ASP A 177 -8.39 -11.26 -20.96
CA ASP A 177 -9.48 -11.68 -21.87
C ASP A 177 -9.39 -10.89 -23.19
N HIS A 178 -8.40 -11.21 -24.02
CA HIS A 178 -8.28 -10.61 -25.36
C HIS A 178 -8.86 -11.56 -26.42
N PRO A 179 -9.97 -11.20 -27.09
CA PRO A 179 -10.53 -12.03 -28.14
C PRO A 179 -9.57 -12.12 -29.34
N ALA A 180 -9.37 -13.34 -29.85
CA ALA A 180 -8.48 -13.59 -30.98
C ALA A 180 -8.84 -12.71 -32.20
N GLY A 181 -7.83 -12.12 -32.83
CA GLY A 181 -7.97 -11.33 -34.06
C GLY A 181 -8.26 -9.84 -33.86
N LYS A 182 -8.37 -9.34 -32.62
CA LYS A 182 -8.41 -7.88 -32.36
C LYS A 182 -7.04 -7.36 -31.93
N PRO A 183 -6.63 -6.15 -32.37
CA PRO A 183 -5.44 -5.50 -31.83
C PRO A 183 -5.55 -5.36 -30.31
N VAL A 184 -4.52 -5.81 -29.59
CA VAL A 184 -4.42 -5.60 -28.15
C VAL A 184 -4.08 -4.14 -27.92
N LEU A 185 -5.03 -3.38 -27.38
CA LEU A 185 -4.78 -2.01 -26.94
C LEU A 185 -4.11 -2.06 -25.57
N PHE A 186 -2.98 -1.37 -25.43
CA PHE A 186 -2.28 -1.25 -24.16
C PHE A 186 -2.83 -0.02 -23.43
N PRO A 187 -3.55 -0.18 -22.30
CA PRO A 187 -4.04 0.95 -21.55
C PRO A 187 -2.90 1.87 -21.14
N GLU A 188 -3.14 3.19 -21.21
CA GLU A 188 -2.25 4.21 -20.65
C GLU A 188 -2.15 3.97 -19.15
N VAL A 189 -0.95 4.01 -18.59
CA VAL A 189 -0.73 3.81 -17.15
C VAL A 189 -0.11 5.06 -16.52
N GLU A 190 -0.55 5.38 -15.30
CA GLU A 190 0.04 6.45 -14.49
C GLU A 190 0.73 5.84 -13.28
N ALA A 191 1.83 6.49 -12.87
CA ALA A 191 2.54 6.08 -11.67
C ALA A 191 1.75 6.51 -10.45
N GLY A 192 1.40 5.50 -9.69
CA GLY A 192 0.84 5.63 -8.38
C GLY A 192 1.88 6.20 -7.44
N VAL A 193 2.48 5.28 -6.72
CA VAL A 193 3.73 5.55 -6.03
C VAL A 193 4.85 5.53 -7.07
N GLU A 194 5.79 6.47 -7.02
CA GLU A 194 7.04 6.41 -7.79
C GLU A 194 8.23 6.77 -6.89
N ILE A 195 9.24 5.90 -6.86
CA ILE A 195 10.45 6.05 -6.07
C ILE A 195 11.64 5.87 -7.01
N PRO A 196 12.47 6.91 -7.20
CA PRO A 196 13.58 6.86 -8.15
C PRO A 196 14.73 6.01 -7.60
N ARG A 197 15.62 5.49 -8.47
CA ARG A 197 16.67 4.54 -8.07
C ARG A 197 17.59 5.10 -6.99
N GLU A 198 17.91 6.38 -7.04
CA GLU A 198 18.76 7.07 -6.07
C GLU A 198 18.17 7.09 -4.66
N ALA A 199 16.85 6.96 -4.53
CA ALA A 199 16.17 6.83 -3.25
C ALA A 199 16.20 5.40 -2.71
N LEU A 200 16.48 4.40 -3.55
CA LEU A 200 16.49 2.98 -3.20
C LEU A 200 17.87 2.58 -2.66
N ARG A 201 17.95 2.30 -1.35
CA ARG A 201 19.15 1.77 -0.71
C ARG A 201 19.31 0.27 -0.97
N SER A 202 18.26 -0.51 -0.77
CA SER A 202 18.25 -1.94 -1.10
C SER A 202 16.86 -2.41 -1.49
N VAL A 203 16.83 -3.51 -2.27
CA VAL A 203 15.62 -4.21 -2.68
C VAL A 203 15.92 -5.70 -2.56
N ASP A 204 15.21 -6.40 -1.68
CA ASP A 204 15.51 -7.76 -1.29
C ASP A 204 14.23 -8.59 -1.17
N ILE A 205 14.34 -9.92 -1.27
CA ILE A 205 13.24 -10.84 -1.00
C ILE A 205 13.43 -11.51 0.36
N LEU A 206 12.50 -11.21 1.28
CA LEU A 206 12.43 -11.82 2.60
C LEU A 206 11.47 -13.02 2.59
N PHE A 207 11.98 -14.15 3.07
CA PHE A 207 11.26 -15.42 3.21
C PHE A 207 11.93 -16.19 4.36
N GLY A 208 11.20 -16.97 5.15
CA GLY A 208 11.77 -17.70 6.29
C GLY A 208 11.81 -16.90 7.61
N LEU A 209 11.06 -15.80 7.72
CA LEU A 209 11.15 -14.89 8.87
C LEU A 209 10.48 -15.43 10.15
N VAL A 210 9.56 -16.41 10.04
CA VAL A 210 8.73 -16.86 11.17
C VAL A 210 9.16 -18.25 11.69
N GLY A 211 10.35 -18.72 11.30
CA GLY A 211 10.96 -19.95 11.84
C GLY A 211 10.29 -21.26 11.43
N ARG A 212 9.15 -21.23 10.71
CA ARG A 212 8.52 -22.39 10.08
C ARG A 212 8.69 -22.30 8.57
N LEU A 213 9.73 -22.94 8.05
CA LEU A 213 9.88 -23.15 6.61
C LEU A 213 8.75 -24.06 6.11
N GLY A 214 7.83 -23.51 5.33
CA GLY A 214 6.70 -24.23 4.78
C GLY A 214 6.23 -23.64 3.46
N GLU A 215 5.48 -24.41 2.69
CA GLU A 215 4.94 -23.98 1.38
C GLU A 215 3.98 -22.78 1.50
N HIS A 216 3.44 -22.53 2.69
CA HIS A 216 2.52 -21.45 2.98
C HIS A 216 3.19 -20.22 3.60
N GLU A 217 4.51 -20.20 3.80
CA GLU A 217 5.17 -19.05 4.40
C GLU A 217 5.16 -17.86 3.42
N PRO A 218 4.80 -16.65 3.88
CA PRO A 218 4.74 -15.48 3.00
C PRO A 218 6.14 -15.06 2.53
N CYS A 219 6.17 -14.60 1.28
CA CYS A 219 7.32 -14.03 0.63
C CYS A 219 7.08 -12.52 0.50
N TYR A 220 8.08 -11.72 0.88
CA TYR A 220 7.96 -10.28 0.82
C TYR A 220 9.07 -9.64 0.00
N LEU A 221 8.71 -8.68 -0.85
CA LEU A 221 9.64 -7.70 -1.39
C LEU A 221 9.88 -6.62 -0.33
N GLN A 222 11.10 -6.55 0.20
CA GLN A 222 11.55 -5.52 1.11
C GLN A 222 12.30 -4.46 0.32
N VAL A 223 11.87 -3.21 0.46
CA VAL A 223 12.54 -2.05 -0.09
C VAL A 223 13.00 -1.19 1.07
N VAL A 224 14.27 -0.83 1.07
CA VAL A 224 14.87 0.10 2.03
C VAL A 224 15.28 1.36 1.28
N LEU A 225 14.91 2.51 1.81
CA LEU A 225 15.17 3.81 1.22
C LEU A 225 16.43 4.46 1.84
N ALA A 226 16.91 5.51 1.19
CA ALA A 226 18.13 6.21 1.58
C ALA A 226 18.10 6.77 3.01
N ASP A 227 16.94 7.18 3.50
CA ASP A 227 16.73 7.67 4.87
C ASP A 227 16.54 6.55 5.91
N GLY A 228 16.68 5.29 5.50
CA GLY A 228 16.47 4.11 6.36
C GLY A 228 15.01 3.71 6.55
N SER A 229 14.06 4.48 6.02
CA SER A 229 12.66 4.07 5.95
C SER A 229 12.46 2.98 4.90
N GLY A 230 11.33 2.28 4.93
CA GLY A 230 11.12 1.15 4.02
C GLY A 230 9.67 0.79 3.77
N MET A 231 9.51 -0.12 2.82
CA MET A 231 8.23 -0.77 2.53
C MET A 231 8.43 -2.26 2.35
N ARG A 232 7.46 -3.04 2.80
CA ARG A 232 7.42 -4.48 2.62
C ARG A 232 6.11 -4.84 1.93
N LEU A 233 6.21 -5.55 0.81
CA LEU A 233 5.10 -5.92 -0.05
C LEU A 233 4.98 -7.44 -0.09
N CYS A 234 3.81 -8.00 0.18
CA CYS A 234 3.60 -9.44 0.03
C CYS A 234 3.55 -9.80 -1.47
N VAL A 235 4.43 -10.70 -1.90
CA VAL A 235 4.60 -11.10 -3.32
C VAL A 235 4.27 -12.58 -3.57
N GLY A 236 3.60 -13.22 -2.60
CA GLY A 236 3.14 -14.60 -2.69
C GLY A 236 3.64 -15.47 -1.54
N HIS A 237 3.63 -16.79 -1.74
CA HIS A 237 3.94 -17.75 -0.67
C HIS A 237 4.88 -18.85 -1.17
N GLY A 238 5.64 -19.40 -0.22
CA GLY A 238 6.47 -20.57 -0.41
C GLY A 238 7.85 -20.29 -1.02
N PRO A 239 8.75 -21.27 -0.91
CA PRO A 239 10.16 -21.11 -1.26
C PRO A 239 10.37 -20.89 -2.76
N ARG A 240 9.57 -21.54 -3.61
CA ARG A 240 9.65 -21.41 -5.08
C ARG A 240 9.33 -19.99 -5.54
N THR A 241 8.31 -19.37 -4.96
CA THR A 241 7.95 -17.98 -5.25
C THR A 241 9.05 -17.03 -4.80
N ALA A 242 9.63 -17.27 -3.62
CA ALA A 242 10.74 -16.48 -3.12
C ALA A 242 11.99 -16.58 -4.00
N GLU A 243 12.36 -17.79 -4.43
CA GLU A 243 13.48 -18.02 -5.34
C GLU A 243 13.27 -17.34 -6.69
N MET A 244 12.09 -17.52 -7.29
CA MET A 244 11.73 -16.87 -8.55
C MET A 244 11.80 -15.34 -8.44
N ALA A 245 11.26 -14.76 -7.37
CA ALA A 245 11.32 -13.33 -7.12
C ALA A 245 12.76 -12.83 -6.92
N ARG A 246 13.63 -13.60 -6.27
CA ARG A 246 15.06 -13.28 -6.10
C ARG A 246 15.79 -13.22 -7.43
N THR A 247 15.56 -14.20 -8.29
CA THR A 247 16.16 -14.24 -9.63
C THR A 247 15.73 -13.05 -10.48
N TRP A 248 14.46 -12.66 -10.38
CA TRP A 248 13.94 -11.48 -11.09
C TRP A 248 14.58 -10.17 -10.64
N ILE A 249 14.65 -9.92 -9.33
CA ILE A 249 15.24 -8.66 -8.82
C ILE A 249 16.75 -8.56 -9.06
N SER A 250 17.47 -9.69 -9.15
CA SER A 250 18.91 -9.70 -9.41
C SER A 250 19.26 -9.48 -10.88
N GLY A 251 18.29 -9.58 -11.79
CA GLY A 251 18.50 -9.41 -13.23
C GLY A 251 19.35 -10.53 -13.86
N SER A 252 19.36 -11.72 -13.25
CA SER A 252 20.10 -12.92 -13.68
C SER A 252 19.38 -13.68 -14.78
#